data_AF-A0A1W2EG81-F1
#
_entry.id   AF-A0A1W2EG81-F1
#
_cell.length_a   1.000
_cell.length_b   1.000
_cell.length_c   1.000
_cell.angle_alpha   90.00
_cell.angle_beta   90.00
_cell.angle_gamma   90.00
#
_symmetry.space_group_name_H-M   'P 1'
#
loop_
_entity.id
_entity.type
_entity.pdbx_description
1 polymer ?
#
loop_
_entity_poly.entity_id
_entity_poly.type
_entity_poly.pdbx_seq_one_letter_code
_entity_poly.pdbx_strand_id
1 'polypeptide(L)'
;MVPDYRDTVDLLQHKLINHIRLNQPLNNNIRYKTRFVNNTEQAIGFNFTEFSEAYRAKYISPDFEGYCNKFIEFIKPLLLNFLMEIRYGGHGFKVIIRLGGDQFEKRLTILNKSPEHGGSE
;
A
#
# COMPACT_ATOMS: atom_id res chain seq x y z
N MET A 1 7.36 -1.92 -25.16
CA MET A 1 7.30 -3.27 -24.57
C MET A 1 6.38 -3.14 -23.36
N VAL A 2 5.21 -3.78 -23.37
CA VAL A 2 4.29 -3.75 -22.21
C VAL A 2 4.94 -4.61 -21.13
N PRO A 3 5.15 -4.11 -19.90
CA PRO A 3 5.69 -4.92 -18.81
C PRO A 3 4.87 -6.20 -18.63
N ASP A 4 5.52 -7.33 -18.35
CA ASP A 4 4.79 -8.51 -17.91
C ASP A 4 4.01 -8.14 -16.63
N TYR A 5 2.80 -8.68 -16.49
CA TYR A 5 1.96 -8.43 -15.33
C TYR A 5 2.65 -8.89 -14.03
N ARG A 6 3.39 -10.00 -14.10
CA ARG A 6 4.20 -10.49 -12.96
C ARG A 6 5.29 -9.48 -12.56
N ASP A 7 5.97 -8.90 -13.54
CA ASP A 7 6.97 -7.86 -13.30
C ASP A 7 6.36 -6.63 -12.63
N THR A 8 5.12 -6.30 -12.97
CA THR A 8 4.38 -5.16 -12.40
C THR A 8 4.01 -5.40 -10.93
N VAL A 9 3.57 -6.61 -10.59
CA VAL A 9 3.27 -7.01 -9.21
C VAL A 9 4.54 -7.01 -8.36
N ASP A 10 5.64 -7.56 -8.87
CA ASP A 10 6.92 -7.62 -8.17
C ASP A 10 7.54 -6.22 -7.97
N LEU A 11 7.44 -5.36 -8.99
CA LEU A 11 7.87 -3.97 -8.89
C LEU A 11 7.11 -3.21 -7.81
N LEU A 12 5.78 -3.36 -7.75
CA LEU A 12 4.97 -2.72 -6.72
C LEU A 12 5.27 -3.29 -5.33
N GLN A 13 5.46 -4.60 -5.20
CA GLN A 13 5.89 -5.25 -3.95
C GLN A 13 7.20 -4.63 -3.44
N HIS A 14 8.20 -4.50 -4.32
CA HIS A 14 9.49 -3.91 -3.98
C HIS A 14 9.37 -2.45 -3.53
N LYS A 15 8.59 -1.64 -4.26
CA LYS A 15 8.35 -0.23 -3.92
C LYS A 15 7.65 -0.06 -2.57
N LEU A 16 6.63 -0.88 -2.28
CA LEU A 16 5.94 -0.86 -0.98
C LEU A 16 6.89 -1.17 0.17
N ILE A 17 7.68 -2.25 0.06
CA ILE A 17 8.66 -2.64 1.07
C ILE A 17 9.66 -1.49 1.31
N ASN A 18 10.18 -0.88 0.25
CA ASN A 18 11.13 0.22 0.37
C ASN A 18 10.50 1.47 1.00
N HIS A 19 9.28 1.82 0.62
CA HIS A 19 8.56 2.95 1.19
C HIS A 19 8.38 2.80 2.71
N ILE A 20 8.07 1.60 3.18
CA ILE A 20 7.96 1.26 4.61
C ILE A 20 9.32 1.32 5.30
N ARG A 21 10.38 0.80 4.66
CA ARG A 21 11.75 0.83 5.22
C ARG A 21 12.29 2.25 5.40
N LEU A 22 11.93 3.16 4.50
CA LEU A 22 12.36 4.56 4.56
C LEU A 22 11.59 5.35 5.64
N ASN A 23 10.44 4.87 6.09
CA ASN A 23 9.71 5.46 7.22
C ASN A 23 10.27 4.92 8.55
N GLN A 24 11.10 5.70 9.23
CA GLN A 24 11.78 5.28 10.48
C GLN A 24 10.82 4.74 11.56
N PRO A 25 9.69 5.41 11.89
CA PRO A 25 8.71 4.86 12.83
C PRO A 25 8.20 3.46 12.45
N LEU A 26 7.85 3.22 11.19
CA LEU A 26 7.39 1.91 10.72
C LEU A 26 8.55 0.90 10.69
N ASN A 27 9.68 1.28 10.12
CA ASN A 27 10.86 0.43 9.99
C ASN A 27 11.35 -0.11 11.33
N ASN A 28 11.35 0.72 12.37
CA ASN A 28 11.83 0.32 13.70
C ASN A 28 10.83 -0.57 14.45
N ASN A 29 9.55 -0.53 14.07
CA ASN A 29 8.48 -1.26 14.75
C ASN A 29 7.98 -2.48 13.99
N ILE A 30 8.41 -2.73 12.75
CA ILE A 30 8.01 -3.92 11.99
C ILE A 30 9.12 -4.99 12.11
N ARG A 31 8.78 -6.18 12.58
CA ARG A 31 9.75 -7.28 12.77
C ARG A 31 10.26 -7.82 11.43
N TYR A 32 9.36 -8.34 10.58
CA TYR A 32 9.73 -8.90 9.27
C TYR A 32 9.06 -8.15 8.13
N LYS A 33 9.81 -7.25 7.47
CA LYS A 33 9.29 -6.37 6.41
C LYS A 33 8.77 -7.15 5.19
N THR A 34 9.41 -8.26 4.87
CA THR A 34 9.00 -9.16 3.77
C THR A 34 7.71 -9.92 4.07
N ARG A 35 7.35 -10.10 5.35
CA ARG A 35 6.07 -10.68 5.78
C ARG A 35 4.99 -9.63 6.02
N PHE A 36 5.41 -8.37 6.18
CA PHE A 36 4.51 -7.25 6.42
C PHE A 36 3.72 -6.88 5.16
N VAL A 37 4.33 -6.97 3.96
CA VAL A 37 3.66 -6.67 2.69
C VAL A 37 3.51 -7.94 1.88
N ASN A 38 2.31 -8.19 1.36
CA ASN A 38 2.04 -9.22 0.37
C ASN A 38 1.24 -8.62 -0.79
N ASN A 39 1.91 -8.27 -1.87
CA ASN A 39 1.26 -7.81 -3.09
C ASN A 39 0.98 -8.98 -4.03
N THR A 40 -0.27 -9.06 -4.51
CA THR A 40 -0.72 -10.09 -5.46
C THR A 40 -1.50 -9.43 -6.58
N GLU A 41 -1.87 -10.21 -7.59
CA GLU A 41 -2.73 -9.76 -8.68
C GLU A 41 -4.10 -9.24 -8.20
N GLN A 42 -4.56 -9.74 -7.05
CA GLN A 42 -5.91 -9.50 -6.54
C GLN A 42 -5.98 -8.37 -5.52
N ALA A 43 -4.93 -8.21 -4.71
CA ALA A 43 -4.91 -7.28 -3.59
C ALA A 43 -3.50 -6.98 -3.09
N ILE A 44 -3.37 -5.83 -2.44
CA ILE A 44 -2.24 -5.47 -1.59
C ILE A 44 -2.59 -5.83 -0.15
N GLY A 45 -1.88 -6.80 0.42
CA GLY A 45 -2.03 -7.27 1.78
C GLY A 45 -1.01 -6.64 2.73
N PHE A 46 -1.45 -6.23 3.92
CA PHE A 46 -0.56 -5.83 5.02
C PHE A 46 -0.83 -6.65 6.29
N ASN A 47 0.23 -7.19 6.89
CA ASN A 47 0.15 -7.96 8.13
C ASN A 47 0.61 -7.13 9.32
N PHE A 48 -0.32 -6.48 10.02
CA PHE A 48 -0.03 -5.65 11.20
C PHE A 48 0.36 -6.47 12.43
N THR A 49 0.23 -7.80 12.39
CA THR A 49 0.83 -8.70 13.40
C THR A 49 2.36 -8.58 13.44
N GLU A 50 2.98 -8.10 12.35
CA GLU A 50 4.43 -7.87 12.31
C GLU A 50 4.86 -6.60 13.05
N PHE A 51 3.94 -5.70 13.43
CA PHE A 51 4.29 -4.58 14.31
C PHE A 51 4.70 -5.08 15.70
N SER A 52 5.54 -4.32 16.42
CA SER A 52 5.85 -4.61 17.82
C SER A 52 4.58 -4.49 18.66
N GLU A 53 4.50 -5.30 19.71
CA GLU A 53 3.33 -5.30 20.61
C GLU A 53 3.10 -3.92 21.23
N ALA A 54 4.18 -3.26 21.66
CA ALA A 54 4.13 -1.92 22.22
C ALA A 54 3.59 -0.89 21.20
N TYR A 55 3.98 -0.99 19.93
CA TYR A 55 3.47 -0.09 18.89
C TYR A 55 1.99 -0.34 18.62
N ARG A 56 1.58 -1.61 18.53
CA ARG A 56 0.17 -1.97 18.34
C ARG A 56 -0.71 -1.44 19.46
N ALA A 57 -0.36 -1.75 20.71
CA ALA A 57 -1.13 -1.34 21.88
C ALA A 57 -1.28 0.19 21.96
N LYS A 58 -0.25 0.93 21.56
CA LYS A 58 -0.23 2.39 21.62
C LYS A 58 -0.97 3.07 20.47
N TYR A 59 -0.84 2.57 19.24
CA TYR A 59 -1.26 3.29 18.04
C TYR A 59 -2.34 2.61 17.22
N ILE A 60 -2.43 1.27 17.26
CA ILE A 60 -3.30 0.49 16.37
C ILE A 60 -4.52 -0.01 17.13
N SER A 61 -4.32 -0.74 18.23
CA SER A 61 -5.39 -1.35 19.02
C SER A 61 -6.44 -0.37 19.56
N PRO A 62 -6.11 0.89 19.94
CA PRO A 62 -7.13 1.83 20.42
C PRO A 62 -8.18 2.19 19.36
N ASP A 63 -7.81 2.16 18.08
CA ASP A 63 -8.67 2.47 16.94
C ASP A 63 -8.09 1.81 15.67
N PHE A 64 -8.37 0.50 15.53
CA PHE A 64 -7.79 -0.31 14.46
C PHE A 64 -8.19 0.21 13.08
N GLU A 65 -9.47 0.50 12.88
CA GLU A 65 -10.00 0.99 11.62
C GLU A 65 -9.48 2.40 11.30
N GLY A 66 -9.44 3.31 12.26
CA GLY A 66 -8.87 4.64 12.06
C GLY A 66 -7.39 4.60 11.73
N TYR A 67 -6.61 3.72 12.36
CA TYR A 67 -5.22 3.51 11.98
C TYR A 67 -5.09 2.91 10.57
N CYS A 68 -5.93 1.94 10.19
CA CYS A 68 -5.95 1.37 8.83
C CYS A 68 -6.21 2.45 7.78
N ASN A 69 -7.19 3.33 8.02
CA ASN A 69 -7.49 4.43 7.11
C ASN A 69 -6.31 5.41 6.98
N LYS A 70 -5.66 5.78 8.09
CA LYS A 70 -4.45 6.63 8.06
C LYS A 70 -3.30 5.95 7.32
N PHE A 71 -3.10 4.65 7.51
CA PHE A 71 -2.08 3.88 6.81
C PHE A 71 -2.33 3.81 5.30
N ILE A 72 -3.60 3.68 4.88
CA ILE A 72 -3.97 3.73 3.46
C ILE A 72 -3.66 5.09 2.84
N GLU A 73 -3.98 6.19 3.54
CA GLU A 73 -3.62 7.52 3.05
C GLU A 73 -2.10 7.73 3.00
N PHE A 74 -1.34 7.11 3.91
CA PHE A 74 0.13 7.12 3.86
C PHE A 74 0.69 6.44 2.59
N ILE A 75 0.15 5.28 2.17
CA ILE A 75 0.66 4.56 0.98
C ILE A 75 0.10 5.10 -0.35
N LYS A 76 -1.00 5.84 -0.33
CA LYS A 76 -1.70 6.30 -1.55
C LYS A 76 -0.82 7.15 -2.49
N PRO A 77 0.05 8.06 -2.03
CA PRO A 77 0.99 8.75 -2.91
C PRO A 77 1.96 7.81 -3.64
N LEU A 78 2.42 6.74 -2.99
CA LEU A 78 3.27 5.73 -3.63
C LEU A 78 2.54 5.05 -4.78
N LEU A 79 1.28 4.67 -4.56
CA LEU A 79 0.46 4.01 -5.57
C LEU A 79 0.17 4.93 -6.77
N LEU A 80 -0.05 6.22 -6.52
CA LEU A 80 -0.16 7.21 -7.59
C LEU A 80 1.15 7.33 -8.40
N ASN A 81 2.28 7.46 -7.71
CA ASN A 81 3.60 7.52 -8.36
C ASN A 81 3.89 6.27 -9.19
N PHE A 82 3.51 5.10 -8.67
CA PHE A 82 3.63 3.84 -9.39
C PHE A 82 2.82 3.84 -10.68
N LEU A 83 1.55 4.26 -10.64
CA LEU A 83 0.71 4.35 -11.85
C LEU A 83 1.26 5.33 -12.89
N MET A 84 1.84 6.45 -12.44
CA MET A 84 2.53 7.39 -13.32
C MET A 84 3.75 6.76 -13.99
N GLU A 85 4.57 6.04 -13.24
CA GLU A 85 5.79 5.38 -13.71
C GLU A 85 5.49 4.32 -14.79
N ILE A 86 4.44 3.53 -14.59
CA ILE A 86 4.00 2.52 -15.58
C ILE A 86 3.07 3.09 -16.66
N ARG A 87 2.82 4.41 -16.65
CA ARG A 87 1.95 5.14 -17.59
C ARG A 87 0.53 4.57 -17.69
N TYR A 88 -0.05 4.20 -16.56
CA TYR A 88 -1.42 3.69 -16.46
C TYR A 88 -2.36 4.78 -15.97
N GLY A 89 -3.51 4.98 -16.64
CA GLY A 89 -4.41 6.12 -16.42
C GLY A 89 -5.21 6.07 -15.11
N GLY A 90 -5.37 4.88 -14.52
CA GLY A 90 -6.02 4.73 -13.23
C GLY A 90 -6.27 3.27 -12.89
N HIS A 91 -6.33 2.95 -11.61
CA HIS A 91 -6.52 1.59 -11.13
C HIS A 91 -7.29 1.54 -9.81
N GLY A 92 -8.11 0.51 -9.64
CA GLY A 92 -8.78 0.20 -8.39
C GLY A 92 -7.98 -0.81 -7.59
N PHE A 93 -7.30 -0.39 -6.53
CA PHE A 93 -6.58 -1.29 -5.64
C PHE A 93 -7.51 -1.81 -4.54
N LYS A 94 -7.47 -3.12 -4.31
CA LYS A 94 -8.01 -3.73 -3.09
C LYS A 94 -6.90 -3.82 -2.06
N VAL A 95 -7.11 -3.24 -0.89
CA VAL A 95 -6.19 -3.32 0.26
C VAL A 95 -6.83 -4.16 1.35
N ILE A 96 -6.09 -5.16 1.83
CA ILE A 96 -6.47 -6.00 2.97
C ILE A 96 -5.43 -5.80 4.06
N ILE A 97 -5.87 -5.43 5.26
CA ILE A 97 -5.02 -5.28 6.43
C ILE A 97 -5.48 -6.29 7.50
N ARG A 98 -4.55 -7.06 8.04
CA ARG A 98 -4.83 -8.07 9.08
C ARG A 98 -4.08 -7.77 10.35
N LEU A 99 -4.75 -7.98 11.49
CA LEU A 99 -4.15 -7.93 12.82
C LEU A 99 -4.66 -9.11 13.65
N GLY A 100 -3.87 -10.18 13.78
CA GLY A 100 -4.34 -11.40 14.44
C GLY A 100 -5.57 -11.98 13.72
N GLY A 101 -6.69 -12.09 14.44
CA GLY A 101 -7.98 -12.54 13.90
C GLY A 101 -8.78 -11.44 13.19
N ASP A 102 -8.41 -10.17 13.35
CA ASP A 102 -9.14 -9.04 12.78
C ASP A 102 -8.69 -8.75 11.35
N GLN A 103 -9.64 -8.32 10.51
CA GLN A 103 -9.38 -7.95 9.12
C GLN A 103 -10.13 -6.66 8.75
N PHE A 104 -9.41 -5.75 8.10
CA PHE A 104 -9.95 -4.56 7.47
C PHE A 104 -9.74 -4.64 5.96
N GLU A 105 -10.78 -4.37 5.17
CA GLU A 105 -10.70 -4.36 3.70
C GLU A 105 -11.19 -3.01 3.17
N LYS A 106 -10.47 -2.45 2.20
CA LYS A 106 -10.88 -1.24 1.51
C LYS A 106 -10.50 -1.29 0.03
N ARG A 107 -11.42 -0.86 -0.82
CA ARG A 107 -11.13 -0.56 -2.23
C ARG A 107 -10.82 0.92 -2.36
N LEU A 108 -9.73 1.24 -3.04
CA LEU A 108 -9.35 2.60 -3.38
C LEU A 108 -9.16 2.74 -4.89
N THR A 109 -9.74 3.77 -5.47
CA THR A 109 -9.51 4.11 -6.88
C THR A 109 -8.51 5.25 -6.94
N ILE A 110 -7.41 5.05 -7.65
CA ILE A 110 -6.42 6.08 -7.91
C ILE A 110 -6.45 6.38 -9.40
N LEU A 111 -6.65 7.66 -9.72
CA LEU A 111 -6.63 8.16 -11.08
C LEU A 111 -5.31 8.89 -11.29
N ASN A 112 -4.57 8.46 -12.32
CA ASN A 112 -3.46 9.23 -12.83
C ASN A 112 -4.04 10.27 -13.79
N LYS A 113 -4.46 11.40 -13.24
CA LYS A 113 -4.80 12.57 -14.07
C LYS A 113 -3.49 13.15 -14.60
N SER A 114 -2.97 12.60 -15.69
CA SER A 114 -2.00 13.34 -16.49
C SER A 114 -2.67 14.65 -16.91
N PRO A 115 -2.13 15.84 -16.61
CA PRO A 115 -2.44 17.00 -17.43
C PRO A 115 -1.97 16.66 -18.85
N GLU A 116 -2.70 17.09 -19.87
CA GLU A 116 -2.50 16.76 -21.29
C GLU A 116 -3.20 15.47 -21.73
N HIS A 117 -4.50 15.57 -21.99
CA HIS A 117 -5.09 15.58 -23.34
C HIS A 117 -6.52 16.17 -23.19
N GLY A 118 -6.59 17.44 -22.81
CA GLY A 118 -7.80 18.25 -23.00
C GLY A 118 -7.70 18.85 -24.39
N GLY A 119 -8.40 18.22 -25.34
CA GLY A 119 -8.45 18.66 -26.72
C GLY A 119 -8.92 20.10 -26.86
N SER A 120 -8.41 20.74 -27.91
CA SER A 120 -8.89 21.98 -28.45
C SER A 120 -10.42 21.95 -28.60
N GLU A 121 -11.10 22.92 -27.98
CA GLU A 121 -12.35 23.50 -28.46
C GLU A 121 -12.17 25.01 -28.55
#